data_AF-F3NBW0-F1
#
_entry.id   AF-F3NBW0-F1
#
_cell.length_a   1.000
_cell.length_b   1.000
_cell.length_c   1.000
_cell.angle_alpha   90.00
_cell.angle_beta   90.00
_cell.angle_gamma   90.00
#
_symmetry.space_group_name_H-M   'P 1'
#
loop_
_entity.id
_entity.type
_entity.pdbx_description
1 polymer ?
#
loop_
_entity_poly.entity_id
_entity_poly.type
_entity_poly.pdbx_seq_one_letter_code
_entity_poly.pdbx_strand_id
1 'polypeptide(L)'
;MITSSEPSWITPFTGLSPRAFGKLVTLLRRDGADAVRKGRPWGLSLEDRTLLVAAYWRTNLTMRRLAPLFGVSKSAADRVIDHLGPMLALLPRKRFAKDAVLIVDGTQVPTRDHAVAQQSKNYRYSTNHQVVIDADTRLVVVVGRPLPGNRNDCKAWAESGAKAAVDNTMTIADGGYPSTGLVMPRRCRKGEELPDWKQAHNKSHKQVRARVERTFARMKTWKILRDCRLKGDGVHHAMRGIARLHNLALAG
;
A
#
# COMPACT_ATOMS: atom_id res chain seq x y z
N MET A 1 9.58 -16.89 -21.59
CA MET A 1 9.52 -16.70 -20.13
C MET A 1 9.45 -15.22 -19.84
N ILE A 2 8.81 -14.81 -18.74
CA ILE A 2 8.75 -13.40 -18.34
C ILE A 2 10.14 -12.98 -17.88
N THR A 3 10.64 -11.87 -18.42
CA THR A 3 11.91 -11.25 -18.05
C THR A 3 11.81 -9.73 -18.17
N SER A 4 12.56 -9.03 -17.34
CA SER A 4 12.75 -7.58 -17.36
C SER A 4 13.58 -7.10 -18.55
N SER A 5 14.31 -8.01 -19.21
CA SER A 5 15.06 -7.71 -20.44
C SER A 5 14.14 -7.38 -21.62
N GLU A 6 12.87 -7.81 -21.55
CA GLU A 6 11.84 -7.46 -22.52
C GLU A 6 10.90 -6.42 -21.88
N PRO A 7 11.00 -5.13 -22.25
CA PRO A 7 10.29 -4.05 -21.56
C PRO A 7 8.75 -4.16 -21.58
N SER A 8 8.21 -4.93 -22.52
CA SER A 8 6.76 -5.23 -22.65
C SER A 8 6.18 -5.85 -21.38
N TRP A 9 6.98 -6.59 -20.60
CA TRP A 9 6.54 -7.22 -19.36
C TRP A 9 6.59 -6.30 -18.13
N ILE A 10 7.37 -5.22 -18.17
CA ILE A 10 7.57 -4.36 -16.99
C ILE A 10 6.28 -3.63 -16.64
N THR A 11 5.71 -2.88 -17.59
CA THR A 11 4.54 -2.02 -17.33
C THR A 11 3.31 -2.80 -16.85
N PRO A 12 2.91 -3.94 -17.46
CA PRO A 12 1.72 -4.69 -17.03
C PRO A 12 1.76 -5.19 -15.58
N PHE A 13 2.95 -5.59 -15.12
CA PHE A 13 3.14 -6.18 -13.78
C PHE A 13 3.50 -5.15 -12.72
N THR A 14 4.32 -4.15 -13.06
CA THR A 14 4.83 -3.17 -12.09
C THR A 14 4.00 -1.87 -12.09
N GLY A 15 3.30 -1.57 -13.19
CA GLY A 15 2.69 -0.27 -13.42
C GLY A 15 3.70 0.86 -13.67
N LEU A 16 4.99 0.53 -13.81
CA LEU A 16 6.08 1.48 -14.03
C LEU A 16 6.52 1.49 -15.48
N SER A 17 7.00 2.65 -15.95
CA SER A 17 7.80 2.71 -17.17
C SER A 17 9.12 1.95 -16.97
N PRO A 18 9.76 1.42 -18.05
CA PRO A 18 11.06 0.77 -17.95
C PRO A 18 12.12 1.64 -17.26
N ARG A 19 12.08 2.95 -17.49
CA ARG A 19 12.98 3.91 -16.83
C ARG A 19 12.74 3.99 -15.33
N ALA A 20 11.48 4.12 -14.89
CA ALA A 20 11.14 4.15 -13.46
C ALA A 20 11.47 2.82 -12.77
N PHE A 21 11.28 1.70 -13.46
CA PHE A 21 11.69 0.38 -12.99
C PHE A 21 13.21 0.27 -12.80
N GLY A 22 14.01 0.73 -13.77
CA GLY A 22 15.47 0.78 -13.64
C GLY A 22 15.95 1.62 -12.44
N LYS A 23 15.28 2.75 -12.17
CA LYS A 23 15.54 3.55 -10.96
C LYS A 23 15.24 2.76 -9.68
N LEU A 24 14.11 2.05 -9.63
CA LEU A 24 13.75 1.21 -8.48
C LEU A 24 14.81 0.13 -8.23
N VAL A 25 15.21 -0.60 -9.27
CA VAL A 25 16.25 -1.63 -9.15
C VAL A 25 17.57 -1.05 -8.67
N THR A 26 17.96 0.13 -9.17
CA THR A 26 19.17 0.83 -8.72
C THR A 26 19.12 1.15 -7.22
N LEU A 27 17.97 1.61 -6.73
CA LEU A 27 17.78 1.83 -5.29
C LEU A 27 17.87 0.53 -4.49
N LEU A 28 17.22 -0.54 -4.95
CA LEU A 28 17.31 -1.85 -4.29
C LEU A 28 18.75 -2.37 -4.23
N ARG A 29 19.53 -2.18 -5.31
CA ARG A 29 20.94 -2.54 -5.34
C ARG A 29 21.75 -1.77 -4.29
N ARG A 30 21.50 -0.46 -4.17
CA ARG A 30 22.12 0.39 -3.12
C ARG A 30 21.71 -0.04 -1.71
N ASP A 31 20.48 -0.49 -1.53
CA ASP A 31 19.95 -1.01 -0.27
C ASP A 31 20.45 -2.43 0.05
N GLY A 32 21.33 -3.01 -0.77
CA GLY A 32 21.97 -4.31 -0.55
C GLY A 32 21.16 -5.51 -1.03
N ALA A 33 20.15 -5.33 -1.89
CA ALA A 33 19.32 -6.43 -2.41
C ALA A 33 20.09 -7.45 -3.28
N ASP A 34 21.28 -7.05 -3.71
CA ASP A 34 22.21 -7.86 -4.50
C ASP A 34 23.50 -8.20 -3.74
N ALA A 35 23.54 -7.94 -2.43
CA ALA A 35 24.70 -8.29 -1.62
C ALA A 35 24.95 -9.81 -1.72
N VAL A 36 26.21 -10.17 -1.94
CA VAL A 36 26.65 -11.57 -2.01
C VAL A 36 26.36 -12.22 -0.66
N ARG A 37 25.45 -13.20 -0.66
CA ARG A 37 25.10 -13.99 0.52
C ARG A 37 25.91 -15.27 0.55
N LYS A 38 26.18 -15.79 1.75
CA LYS A 38 26.72 -17.15 1.91
C LYS A 38 25.74 -18.16 1.30
N GLY A 39 26.19 -18.96 0.34
CA GLY A 39 25.40 -20.01 -0.31
C GLY A 39 25.32 -19.88 -1.83
N ARG A 40 24.43 -20.67 -2.45
CA ARG A 40 24.23 -20.68 -3.90
C ARG A 40 23.69 -19.32 -4.38
N PRO A 41 24.30 -18.71 -5.41
CA PRO A 41 23.79 -17.48 -6.01
C PRO A 41 22.34 -17.62 -6.49
N TRP A 42 21.64 -16.49 -6.58
CA TRP A 42 20.31 -16.46 -7.19
C TRP A 42 20.40 -16.85 -8.67
N GLY A 43 19.48 -17.70 -9.12
CA GLY A 43 19.36 -18.04 -10.55
C GLY A 43 18.70 -16.95 -11.40
N LEU A 44 18.20 -15.88 -10.78
CA LEU A 44 17.56 -14.74 -11.43
C LEU A 44 18.31 -13.45 -11.10
N SER A 45 18.40 -12.55 -12.06
CA SER A 45 18.90 -11.18 -11.88
C SER A 45 18.07 -10.42 -10.84
N LEU A 46 18.60 -9.33 -10.29
CA LEU A 46 17.84 -8.50 -9.35
C LEU A 46 16.58 -7.93 -10.01
N GLU A 47 16.70 -7.54 -11.28
CA GLU A 47 15.64 -7.03 -12.13
C GLU A 47 14.51 -8.07 -12.26
N ASP A 48 14.82 -9.31 -12.63
CA ASP A 48 13.82 -10.38 -12.79
C ASP A 48 13.22 -10.80 -11.45
N ARG A 49 14.00 -10.83 -10.37
CA ARG A 49 13.49 -11.05 -9.01
C ARG A 49 12.52 -9.94 -8.59
N THR A 50 12.82 -8.68 -8.90
CA THR A 50 11.95 -7.53 -8.61
C THR A 50 10.65 -7.62 -9.42
N LEU A 51 10.75 -7.97 -10.70
CA LEU A 51 9.60 -8.18 -11.57
C LEU A 51 8.73 -9.34 -11.08
N LEU A 52 9.32 -10.43 -10.57
CA LEU A 52 8.62 -11.56 -9.98
C LEU A 52 7.77 -11.14 -8.78
N VAL A 53 8.31 -10.34 -7.86
CA VAL A 53 7.55 -9.85 -6.70
C VAL A 53 6.39 -8.95 -7.16
N ALA A 54 6.63 -8.03 -8.10
CA ALA A 54 5.58 -7.19 -8.65
C ALA A 54 4.48 -8.02 -9.35
N ALA A 55 4.87 -8.99 -10.17
CA ALA A 55 3.93 -9.89 -10.86
C ALA A 55 3.11 -10.71 -9.86
N TYR A 56 3.72 -11.18 -8.76
CA TYR A 56 3.01 -11.84 -7.68
C TYR A 56 1.95 -10.92 -7.06
N TRP A 57 2.32 -9.70 -6.66
CA TRP A 57 1.38 -8.75 -6.07
C TRP A 57 0.27 -8.33 -7.03
N ARG A 58 0.62 -8.15 -8.32
CA ARG A 58 -0.31 -7.75 -9.36
C ARG A 58 -1.37 -8.80 -9.63
N THR A 59 -0.96 -10.07 -9.69
CA THR A 59 -1.81 -11.17 -10.18
C THR A 59 -2.38 -12.05 -9.07
N ASN A 60 -1.74 -12.09 -7.91
CA ASN A 60 -2.02 -13.02 -6.81
C ASN A 60 -2.00 -14.50 -7.25
N LEU A 61 -1.16 -14.83 -8.24
CA LEU A 61 -0.95 -16.21 -8.67
C LEU A 61 -0.31 -17.04 -7.56
N THR A 62 -0.64 -18.33 -7.50
CA THR A 62 0.04 -19.25 -6.59
C THR A 62 1.49 -19.44 -7.03
N MET A 63 2.40 -19.76 -6.10
CA MET A 63 3.80 -20.00 -6.43
C MET A 63 3.99 -21.08 -7.51
N ARG A 64 3.12 -22.10 -7.53
CA ARG A 64 3.14 -23.15 -8.57
C ARG A 64 2.83 -22.63 -9.98
N ARG A 65 2.02 -21.57 -10.10
CA ARG A 65 1.70 -20.92 -11.38
C ARG A 65 2.68 -19.82 -11.73
N LEU A 66 3.17 -19.08 -10.74
CA LEU A 66 4.11 -17.97 -10.94
C LEU A 66 5.51 -18.46 -11.32
N ALA A 67 6.04 -19.45 -10.60
CA ALA A 67 7.44 -19.87 -10.74
C ALA A 67 7.80 -20.37 -12.16
N PRO A 68 6.96 -21.16 -12.87
CA PRO A 68 7.24 -21.55 -14.25
C PRO A 68 7.30 -20.37 -15.22
N LEU A 69 6.58 -19.28 -14.97
CA LEU A 69 6.63 -18.09 -15.83
C LEU A 69 8.00 -17.42 -15.83
N PHE A 70 8.76 -17.59 -14.75
CA PHE A 70 10.12 -17.08 -14.55
C PHE A 70 11.20 -18.16 -14.64
N GLY A 71 10.84 -19.41 -14.98
CA GLY A 71 11.80 -20.51 -15.12
C GLY A 71 12.47 -20.95 -13.82
N VAL A 72 11.82 -20.71 -12.68
CA VAL A 72 12.36 -21.08 -11.36
C VAL A 72 11.49 -22.10 -10.67
N SER A 73 12.05 -22.76 -9.64
CA SER A 73 11.26 -23.64 -8.79
C SER A 73 10.31 -22.85 -7.89
N LYS A 74 9.23 -23.50 -7.44
CA LYS A 74 8.29 -22.92 -6.46
C LYS A 74 9.01 -22.34 -5.24
N SER A 75 9.95 -23.09 -4.66
CA SER A 75 10.71 -22.69 -3.47
C SER A 75 11.73 -21.57 -3.75
N ALA A 76 12.17 -21.40 -5.00
CA ALA A 76 12.99 -20.25 -5.38
C ALA A 76 12.14 -18.97 -5.47
N ALA A 77 10.96 -19.03 -6.09
CA ALA A 77 10.04 -17.89 -6.15
C ALA A 77 9.61 -17.41 -4.74
N ASP A 78 9.30 -18.37 -3.86
CA ASP A 78 8.94 -18.11 -2.45
C ASP A 78 10.05 -17.34 -1.72
N ARG A 79 11.30 -17.85 -1.78
CA ARG A 79 12.48 -17.19 -1.20
C ARG A 79 12.75 -15.80 -1.78
N VAL A 80 12.46 -15.58 -3.06
CA VAL A 80 12.60 -14.26 -3.70
C VAL A 80 11.60 -13.28 -3.10
N ILE A 81 10.34 -13.68 -2.91
CA ILE A 81 9.30 -12.82 -2.33
C ILE A 81 9.62 -12.49 -0.87
N ASP A 82 10.02 -13.49 -0.08
CA ASP A 82 10.40 -13.27 1.32
C ASP A 82 11.61 -12.35 1.45
N HIS A 83 12.57 -12.46 0.53
CA HIS A 83 13.76 -11.62 0.52
C HIS A 83 13.47 -10.18 0.08
N LEU A 84 12.83 -9.99 -1.08
CA LEU A 84 12.69 -8.66 -1.68
C LEU A 84 11.41 -7.92 -1.27
N GLY A 85 10.38 -8.63 -0.82
CA GLY A 85 9.12 -8.02 -0.38
C GLY A 85 9.34 -6.91 0.66
N PRO A 86 10.10 -7.15 1.74
CA PRO A 86 10.42 -6.11 2.72
C PRO A 86 11.24 -4.94 2.16
N MET A 87 12.17 -5.20 1.23
CA MET A 87 13.04 -4.17 0.65
C MET A 87 12.28 -3.22 -0.29
N LEU A 88 11.21 -3.71 -0.89
CA LEU A 88 10.30 -2.91 -1.71
C LEU A 88 9.40 -1.99 -0.88
N ALA A 89 9.31 -2.18 0.44
CA ALA A 89 8.40 -1.42 1.29
C ALA A 89 8.72 0.09 1.29
N LEU A 90 7.72 0.92 1.00
CA LEU A 90 7.79 2.38 1.13
C LEU A 90 8.21 2.78 2.55
N LEU A 91 9.27 3.58 2.70
CA LEU A 91 9.63 4.19 3.97
C LEU A 91 8.68 5.36 4.26
N PRO A 92 8.13 5.49 5.49
CA PRO A 92 7.30 6.62 5.86
C PRO A 92 8.05 7.94 5.66
N ARG A 93 7.35 8.95 5.12
CA ARG A 93 7.89 10.30 5.00
C ARG A 93 8.02 10.92 6.39
N LYS A 94 9.20 11.45 6.72
CA LYS A 94 9.50 12.02 8.04
C LYS A 94 9.18 13.52 8.18
N ARG A 95 9.04 14.24 7.06
CA ARG A 95 8.84 15.69 7.03
C ARG A 95 7.83 16.08 5.96
N PHE A 96 6.87 16.89 6.34
CA PHE A 96 5.84 17.45 5.46
C PHE A 96 6.08 18.95 5.28
N ALA A 97 5.59 19.52 4.18
CA ALA A 97 5.58 20.97 4.03
C ALA A 97 4.64 21.58 5.09
N LYS A 98 4.87 22.84 5.48
CA LYS A 98 4.13 23.49 6.58
C LYS A 98 2.62 23.59 6.29
N ASP A 99 2.26 23.63 5.02
CA ASP A 99 0.92 23.75 4.45
C ASP A 99 0.40 22.44 3.85
N ALA A 100 1.13 21.33 4.02
CA ALA A 100 0.72 20.04 3.48
C ALA A 100 -0.61 19.59 4.08
N VAL A 101 -1.55 19.21 3.21
CA VAL A 101 -2.83 18.63 3.60
C VAL A 101 -2.76 17.12 3.39
N LEU A 102 -2.88 16.37 4.47
CA LEU A 102 -2.90 14.91 4.42
C LEU A 102 -4.33 14.39 4.51
N ILE A 103 -4.58 13.23 3.92
CA ILE A 103 -5.82 12.49 4.08
C ILE A 103 -5.48 11.10 4.58
N VAL A 104 -6.13 10.68 5.67
CA VAL A 104 -6.11 9.30 6.11
C VAL A 104 -7.39 8.58 5.71
N ASP A 105 -7.24 7.35 5.25
CA ASP A 105 -8.35 6.43 5.04
C ASP A 105 -7.99 5.03 5.54
N GLY A 106 -9.02 4.33 6.03
CA GLY A 106 -8.94 2.97 6.55
C GLY A 106 -9.29 1.99 5.46
N THR A 107 -8.42 1.00 5.21
CA THR A 107 -8.63 0.04 4.14
C THR A 107 -8.50 -1.38 4.65
N GLN A 108 -9.58 -2.16 4.46
CA GLN A 108 -9.58 -3.58 4.82
C GLN A 108 -8.97 -4.40 3.70
N VAL A 109 -7.93 -5.15 4.03
CA VAL A 109 -7.30 -6.13 3.16
C VAL A 109 -7.70 -7.51 3.65
N PRO A 110 -8.48 -8.28 2.86
CA PRO A 110 -8.78 -9.64 3.22
C PRO A 110 -7.50 -10.48 3.26
N THR A 111 -7.26 -11.13 4.39
CA THR A 111 -5.99 -11.79 4.69
C THR A 111 -6.27 -13.17 5.24
N ARG A 112 -5.63 -14.19 4.65
CA ARG A 112 -5.85 -15.60 5.01
C ARG A 112 -5.09 -16.03 6.27
N ASP A 113 -4.16 -15.21 6.74
CA ASP A 113 -3.44 -15.46 7.97
C ASP A 113 -4.29 -15.06 9.18
N HIS A 114 -4.90 -16.06 9.82
CA HIS A 114 -5.78 -15.87 10.98
C HIS A 114 -5.01 -15.50 12.27
N ALA A 115 -3.67 -15.53 12.26
CA ALA A 115 -2.89 -15.03 13.40
C ALA A 115 -2.92 -13.49 13.49
N VAL A 116 -3.08 -12.81 12.36
CA VAL A 116 -3.09 -11.34 12.27
C VAL A 116 -4.44 -10.77 11.82
N ALA A 117 -5.22 -11.54 11.06
CA ALA A 117 -6.53 -11.15 10.56
C ALA A 117 -7.64 -11.53 11.54
N GLN A 118 -8.69 -10.73 11.59
CA GLN A 118 -9.89 -11.03 12.38
C GLN A 118 -11.13 -10.70 11.56
N GLN A 119 -12.27 -11.28 11.93
CA GLN A 119 -13.50 -11.11 11.18
C GLN A 119 -13.96 -9.64 11.24
N SER A 120 -14.07 -9.04 10.06
CA SER A 120 -14.54 -7.67 9.92
C SER A 120 -16.06 -7.60 9.77
N LYS A 121 -16.61 -6.38 9.72
CA LYS A 121 -18.04 -6.12 9.51
C LYS A 121 -18.63 -6.76 8.24
N ASN A 122 -17.78 -7.13 7.28
CA ASN A 122 -18.16 -7.82 6.04
C ASN A 122 -18.09 -9.35 6.17
N TYR A 123 -18.04 -9.88 7.40
CA TYR A 123 -17.91 -11.30 7.75
C TYR A 123 -16.67 -12.02 7.17
N ARG A 124 -15.71 -11.27 6.60
CA ARG A 124 -14.47 -11.79 6.05
C ARG A 124 -13.30 -11.47 6.99
N TYR A 125 -12.38 -12.43 7.14
CA TYR A 125 -11.11 -12.22 7.83
C TYR A 125 -10.27 -11.21 7.07
N SER A 126 -9.90 -10.12 7.76
CA SER A 126 -9.11 -9.04 7.16
C SER A 126 -8.19 -8.36 8.17
N THR A 127 -7.24 -7.62 7.63
CA THR A 127 -6.43 -6.63 8.35
C THR A 127 -6.89 -5.22 7.97
N ASN A 128 -7.03 -4.34 8.96
CA ASN A 128 -7.28 -2.91 8.74
C ASN A 128 -5.93 -2.20 8.59
N HIS A 129 -5.75 -1.50 7.48
CA HIS A 129 -4.56 -0.69 7.19
C HIS A 129 -4.94 0.79 7.13
N GLN A 130 -4.21 1.60 7.89
CA GLN A 130 -4.32 3.05 7.87
C GLN A 130 -3.34 3.61 6.86
N VAL A 131 -3.84 4.31 5.84
CA VAL A 131 -2.99 4.82 4.76
C VAL A 131 -3.20 6.32 4.65
N VAL A 132 -2.09 7.04 4.66
CA VAL A 132 -2.06 8.49 4.58
C VAL A 132 -1.52 8.91 3.22
N ILE A 133 -2.27 9.79 2.57
CA ILE A 133 -1.98 10.31 1.24
C ILE A 133 -1.91 11.83 1.31
N ASP A 134 -0.92 12.40 0.63
CA ASP A 134 -0.82 13.84 0.43
C ASP A 134 -1.86 14.32 -0.59
N ALA A 135 -2.71 15.27 -0.23
CA ALA A 135 -3.89 15.64 -1.01
C ALA A 135 -3.55 16.28 -2.36
N ASP A 136 -2.41 16.97 -2.44
CA ASP A 136 -1.98 17.72 -3.62
C ASP A 136 -1.24 16.82 -4.60
N THR A 137 -0.23 16.10 -4.11
CA THR A 137 0.61 15.21 -4.92
C THR A 137 -0.02 13.85 -5.16
N ARG A 138 -1.00 13.46 -4.34
CA ARG A 138 -1.64 12.12 -4.33
C ARG A 138 -0.68 10.98 -4.02
N LEU A 139 0.51 11.29 -3.50
CA LEU A 139 1.49 10.31 -3.10
C LEU A 139 1.12 9.72 -1.75
N VAL A 140 1.27 8.40 -1.61
CA VAL A 140 1.16 7.74 -0.32
C VAL A 140 2.39 8.12 0.50
N VAL A 141 2.18 8.67 1.70
CA VAL A 141 3.27 9.15 2.55
C VAL A 141 3.50 8.27 3.77
N VAL A 142 2.44 7.62 4.26
CA VAL A 142 2.51 6.71 5.41
C VAL A 142 1.56 5.54 5.16
N VAL A 143 2.03 4.34 5.50
CA VAL A 143 1.20 3.15 5.67
C VAL A 143 1.43 2.67 7.10
N GLY A 144 0.40 2.71 7.92
CA GLY A 144 0.41 2.23 9.29
C GLY A 144 0.49 0.70 9.36
N ARG A 145 0.86 0.21 10.53
CA ARG A 145 0.90 -1.24 10.81
C ARG A 145 -0.48 -1.86 10.58
N PRO A 146 -0.55 -3.09 10.03
CA PRO A 146 -1.80 -3.84 9.94
C PRO A 146 -2.34 -4.08 11.35
N LEU A 147 -3.63 -3.86 11.51
CA LEU A 147 -4.37 -4.22 12.72
C LEU A 147 -5.46 -5.23 12.38
N PRO A 148 -5.97 -5.99 13.37
CA PRO A 148 -7.09 -6.88 13.15
C PRO A 148 -8.31 -6.17 12.53
N GLY A 149 -9.00 -6.81 11.60
CA GLY A 149 -10.09 -6.21 10.80
C GLY A 149 -11.34 -5.75 11.57
N ASN A 150 -11.46 -6.13 12.85
CA ASN A 150 -12.52 -5.65 13.74
C ASN A 150 -12.19 -4.32 14.43
N ARG A 151 -10.95 -3.82 14.31
CA ARG A 151 -10.53 -2.56 14.91
C ARG A 151 -11.20 -1.42 14.15
N ASN A 152 -11.93 -0.59 14.90
CA ASN A 152 -12.52 0.62 14.36
C ASN A 152 -11.43 1.63 13.96
N ASP A 153 -11.77 2.53 13.05
CA ASP A 153 -10.77 3.41 12.44
C ASP A 153 -10.17 4.41 13.44
N CYS A 154 -10.92 4.84 14.47
CA CYS A 154 -10.39 5.62 15.59
C CYS A 154 -9.23 4.94 16.31
N LYS A 155 -9.42 3.68 16.73
CA LYS A 155 -8.36 2.91 17.40
C LYS A 155 -7.24 2.60 16.44
N ALA A 156 -7.59 2.26 15.19
CA ALA A 156 -6.60 1.95 14.19
C ALA A 156 -5.67 3.14 13.90
N TRP A 157 -6.20 4.36 13.86
CA TRP A 157 -5.41 5.58 13.70
C TRP A 157 -4.32 5.74 14.76
N ALA A 158 -4.67 5.50 16.03
CA ALA A 158 -3.75 5.60 17.15
C ALA A 158 -2.75 4.42 17.19
N GLU A 159 -3.26 3.19 17.09
CA GLU A 159 -2.47 1.96 17.29
C GLU A 159 -1.57 1.61 16.09
N SER A 160 -1.93 2.05 14.87
CA SER A 160 -1.16 1.73 13.66
C SER A 160 0.16 2.49 13.53
N GLY A 161 0.38 3.50 14.39
CA GLY A 161 1.52 4.42 14.32
C GLY A 161 1.38 5.52 13.26
N ALA A 162 0.28 5.54 12.49
CA ALA A 162 0.07 6.55 11.46
C ALA A 162 -0.11 7.96 12.06
N LYS A 163 -0.79 8.08 13.21
CA LYS A 163 -0.89 9.33 13.97
C LYS A 163 0.48 9.91 14.34
N ALA A 164 1.37 9.07 14.89
CA ALA A 164 2.70 9.50 15.30
C ALA A 164 3.58 9.90 14.10
N ALA A 165 3.41 9.25 12.95
CA ALA A 165 4.18 9.54 11.74
C ALA A 165 3.77 10.87 11.08
N VAL A 166 2.50 11.25 11.21
CA VAL A 166 1.92 12.47 10.64
C VAL A 166 2.11 13.69 11.56
N ASP A 167 2.26 13.44 12.86
CA ASP A 167 2.46 14.45 13.90
C ASP A 167 1.39 15.55 13.85
N ASN A 168 1.77 16.83 13.83
CA ASN A 168 0.85 17.97 13.87
C ASN A 168 0.38 18.43 12.48
N THR A 169 0.64 17.64 11.43
CA THR A 169 0.26 18.01 10.06
C THR A 169 -1.26 17.96 9.89
N MET A 170 -1.82 18.95 9.21
CA MET A 170 -3.26 19.01 8.96
C MET A 170 -3.72 17.75 8.22
N THR A 171 -4.61 16.99 8.88
CA THR A 171 -5.05 15.68 8.38
C THR A 171 -6.56 15.59 8.35
N ILE A 172 -7.08 15.25 7.17
CA ILE A 172 -8.48 15.06 6.86
C ILE A 172 -8.81 13.58 6.92
N ALA A 173 -9.99 13.23 7.42
CA ALA A 173 -10.43 11.85 7.54
C ALA A 173 -11.90 11.68 7.16
N ASP A 174 -12.33 10.44 6.99
CA ASP A 174 -13.75 10.16 6.83
C ASP A 174 -14.51 10.28 8.16
N GLY A 175 -15.83 10.04 8.11
CA GLY A 175 -16.65 10.10 9.31
C GLY A 175 -16.34 9.00 10.34
N GLY A 176 -15.52 8.00 10.02
CA GLY A 176 -15.15 6.87 10.86
C GLY A 176 -14.11 7.18 11.94
N TYR A 177 -13.64 8.44 12.02
CA TYR A 177 -12.61 8.88 12.97
C TYR A 177 -13.09 9.85 14.06
N PRO A 178 -14.30 9.72 14.67
CA PRO A 178 -14.71 10.63 15.72
C PRO A 178 -13.69 10.71 16.87
N SER A 179 -13.56 11.90 17.46
CA SER A 179 -12.71 12.16 18.62
C SER A 179 -11.20 11.95 18.42
N THR A 180 -10.72 11.95 17.18
CA THR A 180 -9.29 11.80 16.86
C THR A 180 -8.54 13.12 16.66
N GLY A 181 -9.26 14.25 16.62
CA GLY A 181 -8.72 15.57 16.29
C GLY A 181 -8.58 15.84 14.78
N LEU A 182 -8.95 14.88 13.94
CA LEU A 182 -8.88 14.98 12.48
C LEU A 182 -10.00 15.87 11.93
N VAL A 183 -9.72 16.54 10.81
CA VAL A 183 -10.73 17.30 10.08
C VAL A 183 -11.68 16.31 9.41
N MET A 184 -12.94 16.33 9.84
CA MET A 184 -13.98 15.40 9.38
C MET A 184 -15.15 16.16 8.75
N PRO A 185 -15.93 15.51 7.87
CA PRO A 185 -17.13 16.14 7.34
C PRO A 185 -18.14 16.38 8.48
N ARG A 186 -18.79 17.54 8.48
CA ARG A 186 -19.78 17.88 9.50
C ARG A 186 -21.05 17.07 9.26
N ARG A 187 -21.50 16.34 10.28
CA ARG A 187 -22.75 15.57 10.27
C ARG A 187 -23.93 16.44 10.68
N CYS A 188 -25.08 16.24 10.04
CA CYS A 188 -26.36 16.75 10.54
C CYS A 188 -26.94 15.82 11.60
N ARG A 189 -27.67 16.38 12.56
CA ARG A 189 -28.58 15.59 13.41
C ARG A 189 -29.83 15.24 12.62
N LYS A 190 -30.52 14.17 13.02
CA LYS A 190 -31.74 13.72 12.34
C LYS A 190 -32.81 14.81 12.48
N GLY A 191 -33.26 15.40 11.36
CA GLY A 191 -34.29 16.44 11.32
C GLY A 191 -33.79 17.89 11.22
N GLU A 192 -32.48 18.12 11.15
CA GLU A 192 -31.92 19.48 10.94
C GLU A 192 -31.35 19.62 9.53
N GLU A 193 -31.51 20.79 8.90
CA GLU A 193 -30.79 21.15 7.68
C GLU A 193 -29.41 21.75 8.02
N LEU A 194 -28.39 21.42 7.21
CA LEU A 194 -27.06 22.01 7.37
C LEU A 194 -27.08 23.45 6.85
N PRO A 195 -26.62 24.44 7.63
CA PRO A 195 -26.33 25.78 7.11
C PRO A 195 -25.42 25.73 5.89
N ASP A 196 -25.64 26.64 4.93
CA ASP A 196 -24.95 26.67 3.63
C ASP A 196 -23.42 26.63 3.73
N TRP A 197 -22.84 27.33 4.70
CA TRP A 197 -21.40 27.32 4.92
C TRP A 197 -20.85 25.94 5.32
N LYS A 198 -21.63 25.14 6.07
CA LYS A 198 -21.26 23.75 6.40
C LYS A 198 -21.43 22.84 5.19
N GLN A 199 -22.43 23.09 4.34
CA GLN A 199 -22.59 22.37 3.08
C GLN A 199 -21.43 22.63 2.12
N ALA A 200 -21.01 23.89 1.97
CA ALA A 200 -19.86 24.30 1.16
C ALA A 200 -18.56 23.64 1.66
N HIS A 201 -18.33 23.61 2.98
CA HIS A 201 -17.20 22.91 3.57
C HIS A 201 -17.24 21.40 3.27
N ASN A 202 -18.39 20.76 3.44
CA ASN A 202 -18.57 19.34 3.11
C ASN A 202 -18.37 19.06 1.61
N LYS A 203 -18.72 19.99 0.72
CA LYS A 203 -18.48 19.87 -0.73
C LYS A 203 -16.99 19.88 -1.04
N SER A 204 -16.23 20.80 -0.46
CA SER A 204 -14.76 20.83 -0.56
C SER A 204 -14.15 19.54 -0.03
N HIS A 205 -14.57 19.10 1.16
CA HIS A 205 -14.13 17.85 1.77
C HIS A 205 -14.39 16.62 0.87
N LYS A 206 -15.57 16.55 0.23
CA LYS A 206 -15.92 15.47 -0.70
C LYS A 206 -15.03 15.47 -1.94
N GLN A 207 -14.70 16.64 -2.50
CA GLN A 207 -13.84 16.75 -3.67
C GLN A 207 -12.41 16.26 -3.39
N VAL A 208 -11.86 16.66 -2.24
CA VAL A 208 -10.51 16.24 -1.81
C VAL A 208 -10.50 14.72 -1.55
N ARG A 209 -11.52 14.19 -0.88
CA ARG A 209 -11.70 12.73 -0.70
C ARG A 209 -11.84 11.94 -2.00
N ALA A 210 -12.60 12.43 -2.98
CA ALA A 210 -12.78 11.75 -4.26
C ALA A 210 -11.46 11.56 -5.03
N ARG A 211 -10.45 12.42 -4.81
CA ARG A 211 -9.10 12.23 -5.37
C ARG A 211 -8.36 11.07 -4.70
N VAL A 212 -8.49 10.96 -3.38
CA VAL A 212 -7.87 9.89 -2.59
C VAL A 212 -8.55 8.55 -2.78
N GLU A 213 -9.88 8.50 -2.84
CA GLU A 213 -10.63 7.27 -3.16
C GLU A 213 -10.24 6.71 -4.53
N ARG A 214 -10.02 7.57 -5.53
CA ARG A 214 -9.45 7.17 -6.83
C ARG A 214 -8.05 6.59 -6.71
N THR A 215 -7.23 7.11 -5.80
CA THR A 215 -5.89 6.61 -5.53
C THR A 215 -5.94 5.22 -4.91
N PHE A 216 -6.80 5.01 -3.90
CA PHE A 216 -7.05 3.69 -3.35
C PHE A 216 -7.62 2.72 -4.36
N ALA A 217 -8.54 3.16 -5.23
CA ALA A 217 -9.08 2.31 -6.29
C ALA A 217 -7.96 1.80 -7.21
N ARG A 218 -7.00 2.66 -7.58
CA ARG A 218 -5.80 2.27 -8.34
C ARG A 218 -4.93 1.28 -7.56
N MET A 219 -4.69 1.50 -6.27
CA MET A 219 -3.95 0.54 -5.44
C MET A 219 -4.69 -0.80 -5.28
N LYS A 220 -6.03 -0.81 -5.24
CA LYS A 220 -6.85 -2.04 -5.17
C LYS A 220 -6.94 -2.81 -6.51
N THR A 221 -6.31 -2.31 -7.58
CA THR A 221 -6.09 -3.10 -8.81
C THR A 221 -5.06 -4.21 -8.61
N TRP A 222 -4.22 -4.10 -7.57
CA TRP A 222 -3.26 -5.12 -7.19
C TRP A 222 -3.98 -6.27 -6.48
N LYS A 223 -4.03 -7.44 -7.12
CA LYS A 223 -4.88 -8.55 -6.68
C LYS A 223 -4.50 -9.12 -5.32
N ILE A 224 -3.25 -8.96 -4.86
CA ILE A 224 -2.85 -9.40 -3.53
C ILE A 224 -3.62 -8.69 -2.41
N LEU A 225 -4.06 -7.44 -2.62
CA LEU A 225 -4.85 -6.69 -1.65
C LEU A 225 -6.33 -7.13 -1.58
N ARG A 226 -6.77 -7.99 -2.51
CA ARG A 226 -8.14 -8.55 -2.52
C ARG A 226 -8.26 -9.90 -1.80
N ASP A 227 -7.13 -10.59 -1.64
CA ASP A 227 -7.04 -11.92 -1.02
C ASP A 227 -5.56 -12.22 -0.69
N CYS A 228 -5.06 -11.61 0.38
CA CYS A 228 -3.66 -11.72 0.77
C CYS A 228 -3.36 -13.11 1.33
N ARG A 229 -2.36 -13.77 0.75
CA ARG A 229 -1.89 -15.11 1.15
C ARG A 229 -0.61 -15.08 1.98
N LEU A 230 0.00 -13.91 2.11
CA LEU A 230 1.22 -13.71 2.88
C LEU A 230 0.90 -13.81 4.37
N LYS A 231 1.87 -14.31 5.14
CA LYS A 231 1.77 -14.48 6.59
C LYS A 231 2.49 -13.37 7.34
N GLY A 232 2.13 -13.15 8.60
CA GLY A 232 2.73 -12.16 9.48
C GLY A 232 2.76 -10.75 8.85
N ASP A 233 3.94 -10.12 8.87
CA ASP A 233 4.15 -8.80 8.29
C ASP A 233 4.10 -8.74 6.75
N GLY A 234 3.95 -9.88 6.07
CA GLY A 234 3.94 -9.92 4.61
C GLY A 234 2.83 -9.06 3.98
N VAL A 235 1.64 -8.97 4.60
CA VAL A 235 0.58 -8.06 4.13
C VAL A 235 0.98 -6.59 4.24
N HIS A 236 1.74 -6.24 5.29
CA HIS A 236 2.25 -4.90 5.51
C HIS A 236 3.31 -4.55 4.47
N HIS A 237 4.26 -5.46 4.22
CA HIS A 237 5.28 -5.29 3.20
C HIS A 237 4.68 -5.16 1.80
N ALA A 238 3.68 -5.97 1.46
CA ALA A 238 2.96 -5.86 0.19
C ALA A 238 2.26 -4.50 0.05
N MET A 239 1.54 -4.05 1.09
CA MET A 239 0.85 -2.76 1.06
C MET A 239 1.84 -1.59 0.89
N ARG A 240 2.94 -1.59 1.64
CA ARG A 240 4.01 -0.59 1.52
C ARG A 240 4.74 -0.68 0.18
N GLY A 241 4.94 -1.87 -0.36
CA GLY A 241 5.56 -2.07 -1.67
C GLY A 241 4.69 -1.54 -2.80
N ILE A 242 3.38 -1.84 -2.77
CA ILE A 242 2.40 -1.31 -3.72
C ILE A 242 2.31 0.21 -3.62
N ALA A 243 2.36 0.78 -2.42
CA ALA A 243 2.43 2.23 -2.23
C ALA A 243 3.68 2.85 -2.87
N ARG A 244 4.85 2.20 -2.73
CA ARG A 244 6.09 2.66 -3.39
C ARG A 244 5.98 2.61 -4.90
N LEU A 245 5.47 1.50 -5.47
CA LEU A 245 5.25 1.35 -6.90
C LEU A 245 4.25 2.39 -7.43
N HIS A 246 3.17 2.63 -6.69
CA HIS A 246 2.19 3.65 -7.03
C HIS A 246 2.82 5.05 -7.08
N ASN A 247 3.61 5.42 -6.07
CA ASN A 247 4.29 6.71 -6.03
C ASN A 247 5.27 6.88 -7.19
N LEU A 248 6.04 5.83 -7.51
CA LEU A 248 6.96 5.84 -8.65
C LEU A 248 6.24 5.94 -9.99
N ALA A 249 5.04 5.37 -10.12
CA ALA A 249 4.23 5.49 -11.33
C ALA A 249 3.64 6.90 -11.52
N LEU A 250 3.41 7.64 -10.43
CA LEU A 250 2.91 9.03 -10.49
C LEU A 250 4.02 10.06 -10.69
N ALA A 251 5.20 9.81 -10.13
CA ALA A 251 6.33 10.73 -10.19
C ALA A 251 7.29 10.48 -11.37
N GLY A 252 7.08 9.40 -12.13
CA GLY A 252 7.99 8.86 -13.14
C GLY A 252 7.59 9.10 -14.58
#